data_AF-A0A2W5RR99-F1
#
_entry.id   AF-A0A2W5RR99-F1
#
_cell.length_a   1.000
_cell.length_b   1.000
_cell.length_c   1.000
_cell.angle_alpha   90.00
_cell.angle_beta   90.00
_cell.angle_gamma   90.00
#
_symmetry.space_group_name_H-M   'P 1'
#
loop_
_entity.id
_entity.type
_entity.pdbx_description
1 polymer ?
#
loop_
_entity_poly.entity_id
_entity_poly.type
_entity_poly.pdbx_seq_one_letter_code
_entity_poly.pdbx_strand_id
1 'polypeptide(L)' 'SAALGLGKAEPDKDGHAELEATFAFNCTNAAKARFVDTQLFEAFPATRQIEAEIAAPDGQFKRSLKRPASGSARIGWGK' A
#
# COMPACT_ATOMS: atom_id res chain seq x y z
N SER A 1 9.38 -3.05 34.71
CA SER A 1 10.59 -2.34 35.16
C SER A 1 10.65 -0.86 34.80
N ALA A 2 9.94 -0.35 33.77
CA ALA A 2 9.88 1.08 33.47
C ALA A 2 8.99 1.91 34.43
N ALA A 3 7.94 1.31 35.00
CA ALA A 3 7.01 2.00 35.92
C ALA A 3 7.62 2.43 37.28
N LEU A 4 8.89 2.07 37.56
CA LEU A 4 9.59 2.35 38.82
C LEU A 4 10.83 3.26 38.66
N GLY A 5 11.09 3.80 37.46
CA GLY A 5 12.13 4.82 37.25
C GLY A 5 13.60 4.36 37.38
N LEU A 6 13.90 3.06 37.32
CA LEU A 6 15.24 2.50 37.51
C LEU A 6 15.95 2.07 36.22
N GLY A 7 15.52 2.56 35.06
CA GLY A 7 16.15 2.28 33.76
C GLY A 7 16.44 3.58 33.00
N LYS A 8 17.58 3.62 32.28
CA LYS A 8 17.89 4.70 31.33
C LYS A 8 16.75 4.80 30.33
N ALA A 9 16.25 6.02 30.09
CA ALA A 9 15.26 6.28 29.06
C ALA A 9 15.83 5.76 27.73
N GLU A 10 15.22 4.71 27.20
CA GLU A 10 15.49 4.28 25.85
C GLU A 10 15.01 5.40 24.92
N PRO A 11 15.76 5.75 23.86
CA PRO A 11 15.30 6.73 22.90
C PRO A 11 13.95 6.26 22.38
N ASP A 12 12.99 7.17 22.36
CA ASP A 12 11.67 6.95 21.77
C ASP A 12 11.88 6.52 20.32
N LYS A 13 11.67 5.21 20.05
CA LYS A 13 11.81 4.62 18.72
C LYS A 13 10.46 4.57 18.01
N ASP A 14 9.45 5.28 18.51
CA ASP A 14 8.06 5.15 18.09
C ASP A 14 7.67 6.24 17.08
N GLY A 15 8.52 6.41 16.05
CA GLY A 15 8.18 7.16 14.86
C GLY A 15 7.71 6.25 13.75
N HIS A 16 6.51 5.66 13.85
CA HIS A 16 5.89 5.03 12.67
C HIS A 16 5.57 6.14 11.66
N ALA A 17 6.27 6.15 10.53
CA ALA A 17 6.01 7.09 9.45
C ALA A 17 4.70 6.71 8.75
N GLU A 18 3.70 7.59 8.82
CA GLU A 18 2.52 7.54 7.96
C GLU A 18 2.86 8.08 6.58
N LEU A 19 2.36 7.43 5.53
CA LEU A 19 2.60 7.83 4.14
C LEU A 19 1.27 7.91 3.42
N GLU A 20 0.79 9.14 3.23
CA GLU A 20 -0.42 9.40 2.45
C GLU A 20 -0.06 9.96 1.08
N ALA A 21 -0.70 9.43 0.03
CA ALA A 21 -0.58 9.93 -1.32
C ALA A 21 -1.92 9.79 -2.06
N THR A 22 -2.28 10.82 -2.84
CA THR A 22 -3.45 10.80 -3.72
C THR A 22 -3.02 11.02 -5.16
N PHE A 23 -3.50 10.17 -6.07
CA PHE A 23 -3.21 10.24 -7.49
C PHE A 23 -4.52 10.41 -8.27
N ALA A 24 -4.51 11.32 -9.26
CA ALA A 24 -5.62 11.51 -10.18
C ALA A 24 -5.16 11.17 -11.61
N PHE A 25 -5.91 10.30 -12.29
CA PHE A 25 -5.62 9.90 -13.66
C PHE A 25 -6.64 10.53 -14.61
N ASN A 26 -6.15 11.27 -15.61
CA ASN A 26 -7.00 11.83 -16.66
C ASN A 26 -7.25 10.77 -17.73
N CYS A 27 -8.36 10.02 -17.58
CA CYS A 27 -8.75 8.99 -18.54
C CYS A 27 -9.68 9.55 -19.62
N THR A 28 -9.48 9.16 -20.88
CA THR A 28 -10.44 9.45 -21.96
C THR A 28 -11.80 8.78 -21.71
N ASN A 29 -11.80 7.59 -21.08
CA ASN A 29 -13.02 6.92 -20.62
C ASN A 29 -12.72 6.16 -19.32
N ALA A 30 -13.01 6.78 -18.17
CA ALA A 30 -12.74 6.22 -16.85
C ALA A 30 -13.53 4.92 -16.59
N ALA A 31 -14.73 4.76 -17.16
CA ALA A 31 -15.56 3.56 -16.94
C ALA A 31 -14.95 2.28 -17.51
N LYS A 32 -13.99 2.40 -18.44
CA LYS A 32 -13.23 1.27 -19.01
C LYS A 32 -11.97 0.90 -18.22
N ALA A 33 -11.58 1.68 -17.21
CA ALA A 33 -10.43 1.32 -16.38
C ALA A 33 -10.72 0.03 -15.59
N ARG A 34 -9.74 -0.88 -15.56
CA ARG A 34 -9.86 -2.19 -14.91
C ARG A 34 -8.66 -2.55 -14.02
N PHE A 35 -7.59 -1.78 -14.08
CA PHE A 35 -6.41 -2.01 -13.26
C PHE A 35 -5.53 -0.76 -13.17
N VAL A 36 -4.64 -0.76 -12.18
CA VAL A 36 -3.45 0.08 -12.11
C VAL A 36 -2.22 -0.79 -11.90
N ASP A 37 -1.11 -0.44 -12.55
CA ASP A 37 0.19 -1.05 -12.30
C ASP A 37 0.97 -0.18 -11.29
N THR A 38 1.64 -0.82 -10.35
CA THR A 38 2.35 -0.17 -9.25
C THR A 38 3.76 -0.71 -9.09
N GLN A 39 4.71 0.19 -8.79
CA GLN A 39 6.11 -0.13 -8.50
C GLN A 39 6.42 -0.02 -7.00
N LEU A 40 5.39 -0.06 -6.13
CA LEU A 40 5.56 0.07 -4.67
C LEU A 40 6.51 -0.99 -4.08
N PHE A 41 6.58 -2.19 -4.65
CA PHE A 41 7.55 -3.21 -4.20
C PHE A 41 9.00 -2.84 -4.52
N GLU A 42 9.25 -2.10 -5.60
CA GLU A 42 10.58 -1.58 -5.96
C GLU A 42 10.94 -0.38 -5.09
N ALA A 43 10.00 0.56 -4.93
CA ALA A 43 10.18 1.76 -4.12
C ALA A 43 10.36 1.43 -2.62
N PHE A 44 9.70 0.38 -2.13
CA PHE A 44 9.77 -0.08 -0.75
C PHE A 44 10.26 -1.55 -0.69
N PRO A 45 11.58 -1.80 -0.69
CA PRO A 45 12.16 -3.15 -0.79
C PRO A 45 11.77 -4.09 0.35
N ALA A 46 11.43 -3.56 1.53
CA ALA A 46 10.98 -4.35 2.67
C ALA A 46 9.52 -4.82 2.57
N THR A 47 8.71 -4.24 1.68
CA THR A 47 7.30 -4.60 1.51
C THR A 47 7.17 -6.01 0.94
N ARG A 48 6.47 -6.88 1.66
CA ARG A 48 6.26 -8.30 1.27
C ARG A 48 4.90 -8.56 0.64
N GLN A 49 3.91 -7.77 1.06
CA GLN A 49 2.53 -7.91 0.66
C GLN A 49 1.87 -6.52 0.62
N ILE A 50 0.92 -6.35 -0.29
CA ILE A 50 0.06 -5.17 -0.37
C ILE A 50 -1.38 -5.67 -0.32
N GLU A 51 -2.14 -5.19 0.64
CA GLU A 51 -3.60 -5.33 0.67
C GLU A 51 -4.21 -4.09 0.03
N ALA A 52 -4.84 -4.26 -1.13
CA ALA A 52 -5.53 -3.19 -1.83
C ALA A 52 -7.04 -3.30 -1.60
N GLU A 53 -7.62 -2.23 -1.08
CA GLU A 53 -9.07 -2.02 -1.03
C GLU A 53 -9.46 -1.09 -2.18
N ILE A 54 -10.38 -1.54 -3.02
CA ILE A 54 -10.68 -0.90 -4.29
C ILE A 54 -12.16 -0.57 -4.32
N ALA A 55 -12.49 0.70 -4.55
CA ALA A 55 -13.83 1.15 -4.87
C ALA A 55 -13.89 1.52 -6.36
N ALA A 56 -14.58 0.70 -7.15
CA ALA A 56 -14.73 0.87 -8.60
C ALA A 56 -16.23 1.02 -8.97
N PRO A 57 -16.55 1.48 -10.19
CA PRO A 57 -17.94 1.67 -10.61
C PRO A 57 -18.79 0.39 -10.55
N ASP A 58 -18.17 -0.78 -10.68
CA ASP A 58 -18.82 -2.10 -10.67
C ASP A 58 -18.79 -2.79 -9.29
N GLY A 59 -18.23 -2.15 -8.27
CA GLY A 59 -18.29 -2.64 -6.89
C GLY A 59 -17.03 -2.37 -6.08
N GLN A 60 -16.99 -2.98 -4.90
CA GLN A 60 -15.85 -2.93 -3.99
C GLN A 60 -15.11 -4.27 -3.98
N PHE A 61 -13.78 -4.23 -3.96
CA PHE A 61 -12.94 -5.40 -4.06
C PHE A 61 -11.78 -5.33 -3.05
N LYS A 62 -11.30 -6.51 -2.65
CA LYS A 62 -10.03 -6.67 -1.96
C LYS A 62 -9.07 -7.48 -2.82
N ARG A 63 -7.80 -7.07 -2.88
CA ARG A 63 -6.73 -7.79 -3.58
C ARG A 63 -5.50 -7.87 -2.69
N SER A 64 -5.06 -9.10 -2.43
CA SER A 64 -3.78 -9.37 -1.79
C SER A 64 -2.73 -9.58 -2.87
N LEU A 65 -1.72 -8.72 -2.91
CA LEU A 65 -0.60 -8.81 -3.84
C LEU A 65 0.65 -9.23 -3.09
N LYS A 66 1.31 -10.28 -3.56
CA LYS A 66 2.67 -10.65 -3.12
C LYS A 66 3.68 -10.06 -4.08
N ARG A 67 4.91 -9.85 -3.59
CA ARG A 67 6.02 -9.37 -4.41
C ARG A 67 6.16 -10.23 -5.68
N PRO A 68 5.97 -9.66 -6.88
CA PRO A 68 6.14 -10.37 -8.14
C PRO A 68 7.63 -10.63 -8.45
N ALA A 69 7.91 -11.59 -9.32
CA ALA A 69 9.27 -11.87 -9.79
C ALA A 69 9.81 -10.78 -10.74
N SER A 70 8.93 -10.07 -11.45
CA SER A 70 9.24 -8.86 -12.22
C SER A 70 8.62 -7.64 -11.55
N GLY A 71 9.32 -6.50 -11.58
CA GLY A 71 9.19 -5.43 -10.59
C GLY A 71 7.80 -4.75 -10.43
N SER A 72 6.98 -4.69 -11.47
CA SER A 72 5.63 -4.08 -11.37
C SER A 72 4.56 -5.08 -10.90
N ALA A 73 3.77 -4.71 -9.90
CA ALA A 73 2.57 -5.45 -9.49
C ALA A 73 1.30 -4.80 -10.04
N ARG A 74 0.31 -5.62 -10.42
CA ARG A 74 -0.97 -5.15 -10.95
C ARG A 74 -2.09 -5.24 -9.91
N ILE A 75 -2.76 -4.11 -9.65
CA ILE A 75 -4.00 -4.05 -8.85
C ILE A 75 -5.18 -4.01 -9.83
N GLY A 76 -5.89 -5.13 -9.99
CA GLY A 76 -7.03 -5.25 -10.91
C GLY A 76 -8.38 -5.40 -10.21
N TRP A 77 -9.43 -4.86 -10.82
CA TRP A 77 -10.83 -4.96 -10.39
C TRP A 77 -11.76 -5.42 -11.52
N GLY A 78 -12.99 -5.77 -11.13
CA GLY A 78 -13.95 -6.44 -12.01
C GLY A 78 -13.77 -7.95 -12.06
N LYS A 79 -14.59 -8.58 -12.90
CA LYS A 79 -14.62 -10.03 -13.16
C LYS A 79 -13.50 -10.47 -14.09
#